data_AF-A0A756I5W7-F1
#
_entry.id   AF-A0A756I5W7-F1
#
_cell.length_a   1.000
_cell.length_b   1.000
_cell.length_c   1.000
_cell.angle_alpha   90.00
_cell.angle_beta   90.00
_cell.angle_gamma   90.00
#
_symmetry.space_group_name_H-M   'P 1'
#
loop_
_entity.id
_entity.type
_entity.pdbx_description
1 polymer ?
#
loop_
_entity_poly.entity_id
_entity_poly.type
_entity_poly.pdbx_seq_one_letter_code
_entity_poly.pdbx_strand_id
1 'polypeptide(L)'
;MAKYQLRKIRPNIRPNSRDEYRYLSCDEFSTFSDLRDEINARRDIWFGGGFDVLDSDGNVIFDKPAASFCIYAFGKNFTLRQVTENYGE
;
A
#
# COMPACT_ATOMS: atom_id res chain seq x y z
N MET A 1 18.36 7.39 -0.90
CA MET A 1 17.50 6.54 -1.75
C MET A 1 16.27 6.22 -0.95
N ALA A 2 15.09 6.41 -1.53
CA ALA A 2 13.83 5.98 -0.92
C ALA A 2 13.84 4.44 -0.80
N LYS A 3 13.28 3.94 0.29
CA LYS A 3 13.21 2.50 0.57
C LYS A 3 11.85 1.92 0.21
N TYR A 4 10.81 2.74 0.26
CA TYR A 4 9.44 2.32 0.04
C TYR A 4 8.73 3.31 -0.87
N GLN A 5 7.83 2.79 -1.69
CA GLN A 5 6.99 3.59 -2.57
C GLN A 5 5.52 3.29 -2.31
N LEU A 6 4.76 4.29 -1.90
CA LEU A 6 3.30 4.21 -1.83
C LEU A 6 2.73 4.62 -3.18
N ARG A 7 2.00 3.71 -3.83
CA ARG A 7 1.40 3.96 -5.14
C ARG A 7 -0.11 3.84 -5.09
N LYS A 8 -0.79 4.95 -5.37
CA LYS A 8 -2.26 4.96 -5.46
C LYS A 8 -2.71 4.30 -6.75
N ILE A 9 -3.60 3.31 -6.66
CA ILE A 9 -4.14 2.60 -7.82
C ILE A 9 -5.32 3.40 -8.40
N ARG A 10 -5.37 3.51 -9.73
CA ARG A 10 -6.51 4.11 -10.43
C ARG A 10 -7.81 3.37 -10.10
N PRO A 11 -8.92 4.08 -9.85
CA PRO A 11 -10.22 3.44 -9.75
C PRO A 11 -10.54 2.68 -11.05
N ASN A 12 -11.21 1.53 -10.93
CA ASN A 12 -11.60 0.63 -12.03
C ASN A 12 -10.48 -0.17 -12.71
N ILE A 13 -9.24 -0.14 -12.22
CA ILE A 13 -8.21 -1.10 -12.66
C ILE A 13 -8.46 -2.46 -12.02
N ARG A 14 -8.42 -3.53 -12.83
CA ARG A 14 -8.48 -4.90 -12.31
C ARG A 14 -7.22 -5.17 -11.46
N PRO A 15 -7.35 -5.88 -10.32
CA PRO A 15 -6.24 -6.09 -9.38
C PRO A 15 -4.98 -6.72 -10.00
N ASN A 16 -5.12 -7.47 -11.10
CA ASN A 16 -4.01 -8.10 -11.82
C ASN A 16 -3.67 -7.45 -13.18
N SER A 17 -4.18 -6.23 -13.45
CA SER A 17 -3.84 -5.54 -14.70
C SER A 17 -2.39 -5.04 -14.64
N ARG A 18 -1.58 -5.43 -15.64
CA ARG A 18 -0.25 -4.85 -15.94
C ARG A 18 -0.35 -3.53 -16.70
N ASP A 19 -1.39 -2.77 -16.41
CA ASP A 19 -1.67 -1.50 -17.10
C ASP A 19 -0.53 -0.53 -16.81
N GLU A 20 0.12 0.00 -17.85
CA GLU A 20 1.22 0.97 -17.70
C GLU A 20 0.75 2.23 -16.97
N TYR A 21 -0.57 2.48 -16.94
CA TYR A 21 -1.22 3.59 -16.25
C TYR A 21 -1.89 3.20 -14.93
N ARG A 22 -1.56 2.04 -14.34
CA ARG A 22 -2.19 1.53 -13.11
C ARG A 22 -2.15 2.54 -11.94
N TYR A 23 -1.08 3.33 -11.84
CA TYR A 23 -0.84 4.21 -10.70
C TYR A 23 -1.16 5.68 -11.00
N LEU A 24 -1.79 6.37 -10.03
CA LEU A 24 -2.11 7.80 -10.08
C LEU A 24 -1.04 8.67 -9.41
N SER A 25 -0.39 8.14 -8.38
CA SER A 25 0.67 8.82 -7.65
C SER A 25 1.73 7.81 -7.24
N CYS A 26 2.95 8.30 -7.03
CA CYS A 26 4.07 7.56 -6.49
C CYS A 26 4.74 8.45 -5.44
N ASP A 27 4.54 8.10 -4.18
CA ASP A 27 5.06 8.84 -3.04
C ASP A 27 6.18 7.99 -2.41
N GLU A 28 7.35 8.60 -2.25
CA GLU A 28 8.58 7.88 -1.87
C GLU A 28 8.98 8.15 -0.43
N PHE A 29 9.28 7.10 0.32
CA PHE A 29 9.58 7.18 1.75
C PHE A 29 10.92 6.54 2.07
N SER A 30 11.73 7.24 2.86
CA SER A 30 13.04 6.76 3.31
C SER A 30 12.93 5.89 4.56
N THR A 31 11.86 6.06 5.35
CA THR A 31 11.60 5.29 6.55
C THR A 31 10.21 4.69 6.54
N PHE A 32 10.05 3.62 7.32
CA PHE A 32 8.80 2.90 7.45
C PHE A 32 7.72 3.69 8.22
N SER A 33 8.13 4.45 9.23
CA SER A 33 7.20 5.24 10.05
C SER A 33 6.50 6.30 9.20
N ASP A 34 7.26 7.01 8.35
CA ASP A 34 6.72 8.04 7.45
C ASP A 34 5.70 7.43 6.47
N LEU A 35 6.01 6.26 5.89
CA LEU A 35 5.09 5.54 5.01
C LEU A 35 3.77 5.18 5.72
N ARG A 36 3.86 4.63 6.93
CA ARG A 36 2.67 4.24 7.72
C ARG A 36 1.82 5.46 8.04
N ASP A 37 2.46 6.54 8.48
CA ASP A 37 1.76 7.76 8.85
C ASP A 37 1.07 8.39 7.63
N GLU A 38 1.71 8.33 6.44
CA GLU A 38 1.08 8.73 5.18
C GLU A 38 -0.13 7.86 4.83
N ILE A 39 -0.02 6.53 4.90
CA ILE A 39 -1.13 5.60 4.62
C ILE A 39 -2.33 5.89 5.54
N ASN A 40 -2.06 6.18 6.81
CA ASN A 40 -3.09 6.50 7.80
C ASN A 40 -3.71 7.89 7.57
N ALA A 41 -2.93 8.87 7.12
CA ALA A 41 -3.39 10.22 6.82
C ALA A 41 -4.21 10.28 5.52
N ARG A 42 -3.78 9.53 4.50
CA ARG A 42 -4.39 9.55 3.17
C ARG A 42 -5.66 8.72 3.11
N ARG A 43 -6.79 9.35 3.40
CA ARG A 43 -8.10 8.73 3.18
C ARG A 43 -8.36 8.38 1.71
N ASP A 44 -7.80 9.14 0.78
CA ASP A 44 -8.07 9.03 -0.66
C ASP A 44 -7.55 7.75 -1.31
N ILE A 45 -6.55 7.08 -0.71
CA ILE A 45 -6.03 5.78 -1.20
C ILE A 45 -6.89 4.60 -0.73
N TRP A 46 -7.69 4.79 0.33
CA TRP A 46 -8.62 3.78 0.84
C TRP A 46 -9.91 3.67 0.02
N PHE A 47 -10.21 4.69 -0.79
CA PHE A 47 -11.39 4.71 -1.65
C PHE A 47 -11.03 4.42 -3.11
N GLY A 48 -11.89 3.67 -3.82
CA GLY A 48 -11.69 3.32 -5.22
C GLY A 48 -10.75 2.11 -5.45
N GLY A 49 -9.74 2.28 -6.30
CA GLY A 49 -8.83 1.22 -6.77
C GLY A 49 -7.91 0.65 -5.68
N GLY A 50 -7.64 1.42 -4.62
CA GLY A 50 -6.73 1.05 -3.53
C GLY A 50 -5.33 1.62 -3.70
N PHE A 51 -4.35 0.92 -3.12
CA PHE A 51 -2.93 1.26 -3.24
C PHE A 51 -2.07 0.00 -3.14
N ASP A 52 -0.85 0.13 -3.66
CA ASP A 52 0.24 -0.82 -3.45
C ASP A 52 1.39 -0.10 -2.75
N VAL A 53 2.10 -0.80 -1.86
CA VAL A 53 3.41 -0.39 -1.35
C VAL A 53 4.44 -1.30 -1.96
N LEU A 54 5.44 -0.68 -2.57
CA LEU A 54 6.55 -1.36 -3.19
C LEU A 54 7.83 -1.12 -2.39
N ASP A 55 8.73 -2.10 -2.40
CA ASP A 55 10.11 -1.92 -1.93
C ASP A 55 10.96 -1.17 -2.97
N SER A 56 12.25 -0.96 -2.66
CA SER A 56 13.24 -0.33 -3.54
C SER A 56 13.48 -1.07 -4.85
N ASP A 57 13.17 -2.37 -4.89
CA ASP A 57 13.34 -3.26 -6.04
C ASP A 57 12.06 -3.32 -6.88
N GLY A 58 11.00 -2.62 -6.47
CA GLY A 58 9.72 -2.57 -7.15
C GLY A 58 8.80 -3.75 -6.88
N ASN A 59 9.11 -4.59 -5.87
CA ASN A 59 8.24 -5.68 -5.46
C ASN A 59 7.11 -5.13 -4.59
N VAL A 60 5.87 -5.56 -4.87
CA VAL A 60 4.72 -5.24 -4.01
C VAL A 60 4.85 -6.01 -2.71
N ILE A 61 5.06 -5.30 -1.61
CA ILE A 61 5.18 -5.87 -0.26
C ILE A 61 3.90 -5.68 0.56
N PHE A 62 2.98 -4.83 0.09
CA PHE A 62 1.69 -4.62 0.72
C PHE A 62 0.67 -4.06 -0.28
N ASP A 63 -0.49 -4.68 -0.33
CA ASP A 63 -1.54 -4.36 -1.28
C ASP A 63 -2.88 -4.06 -0.58
N LYS A 64 -3.88 -3.66 -1.37
CA LYS A 64 -5.23 -3.35 -0.87
C LYS A 64 -5.88 -4.51 -0.08
N PRO A 65 -5.84 -5.78 -0.55
CA PRO A 65 -6.31 -6.92 0.25
C PRO A 65 -5.64 -7.03 1.62
N ALA A 66 -4.31 -6.95 1.69
CA ALA A 66 -3.54 -7.02 2.92
C ALA A 66 -3.90 -5.86 3.86
N ALA A 67 -4.07 -4.66 3.29
CA ALA A 67 -4.51 -3.47 4.02
C ALA A 67 -5.93 -3.64 4.59
N SER A 68 -6.84 -4.22 3.80
CA SER A 68 -8.21 -4.49 4.21
C SER A 68 -8.28 -5.53 5.32
N PHE A 69 -7.48 -6.60 5.21
CA PHE A 69 -7.35 -7.61 6.26
C PHE A 69 -6.83 -6.99 7.57
N CYS A 70 -5.80 -6.16 7.51
CA CYS A 70 -5.23 -5.59 8.73
C CYS A 70 -6.09 -4.51 9.38
N ILE A 71 -6.86 -3.73 8.61
CA ILE A 71 -7.92 -2.89 9.19
C ILE A 71 -8.94 -3.73 9.92
N TYR A 72 -9.36 -4.86 9.32
CA TYR A 72 -10.34 -5.74 9.94
C TYR A 72 -9.80 -6.42 11.21
N ALA A 73 -8.58 -6.95 11.16
CA ALA A 73 -7.97 -7.72 12.24
C ALA A 73 -7.42 -6.86 13.38
N PHE A 74 -6.87 -5.68 13.08
CA PHE A 74 -6.12 -4.85 14.04
C PHE A 74 -6.66 -3.42 14.18
N GLY A 75 -7.68 -3.05 13.40
CA GLY A 75 -8.23 -1.69 13.37
C GLY A 75 -7.38 -0.71 12.56
N LYS A 76 -7.75 0.58 12.57
CA LYS A 76 -7.08 1.65 11.81
C LYS A 76 -5.66 2.00 12.26
N ASN A 77 -5.13 1.30 13.26
CA ASN A 77 -3.80 1.52 13.84
C ASN A 77 -2.86 0.33 13.60
N PHE A 78 -3.12 -0.47 12.58
CA PHE A 78 -2.26 -1.62 12.24
C PHE A 78 -0.86 -1.16 11.80
N THR A 79 0.13 -2.03 11.98
CA THR A 79 1.49 -1.85 11.45
C THR A 79 1.70 -2.74 10.24
N LEU A 80 2.45 -2.31 9.21
CA LEU A 80 2.75 -3.25 8.11
C LEU A 80 3.57 -4.45 8.57
N ARG A 81 4.28 -4.41 9.71
CA ARG A 81 4.91 -5.61 10.27
C ARG A 81 3.88 -6.70 10.58
N GLN A 82 2.79 -6.32 11.25
CA GLN A 82 1.66 -7.22 11.47
C GLN A 82 1.05 -7.68 10.14
N VAL A 83 1.10 -6.85 9.08
CA VAL A 83 0.65 -7.29 7.76
C VAL A 83 1.60 -8.32 7.17
N THR A 84 2.90 -8.07 7.11
CA THR A 84 3.89 -8.99 6.54
C THR A 84 3.96 -10.31 7.31
N GLU A 85 3.69 -10.29 8.62
CA GLU A 85 3.64 -11.50 9.46
C GLU A 85 2.36 -12.32 9.29
N ASN A 86 1.24 -11.72 8.85
CA ASN A 86 -0.06 -12.40 8.73
C ASN A 86 -0.52 -12.63 7.28
N TYR A 87 -0.01 -11.85 6.33
CA TYR A 87 -0.32 -11.92 4.91
C TYR A 87 0.83 -12.55 4.10
N GLY A 88 1.99 -12.78 4.74
CA GLY A 88 3.12 -13.47 4.14
C GLY A 88 2.93 -14.98 4.14
N GLU A 89 2.33 -15.49 3.05
CA GLU A 89 2.82 -16.69 2.35
C GLU A 89 3.16 -16.30 0.90
#